data_AF-A0A0G0FEP3-F1
#
_entry.id   AF-A0A0G0FEP3-F1
#
_cell.length_a   1.000
_cell.length_b   1.000
_cell.length_c   1.000
_cell.angle_alpha   90.00
_cell.angle_beta   90.00
_cell.angle_gamma   90.00
#
_symmetry.space_group_name_H-M   'P 1'
#
loop_
_entity.id
_entity.type
_entity.pdbx_description
1 polymer ?
#
loop_
_entity_poly.entity_id
_entity_poly.type
_entity_poly.pdbx_seq_one_letter_code
_entity_poly.pdbx_strand_id
1 'polypeptide(L)'
;MQKLNYPLNTYIKAVGILAKTKGFREVKIFNKNGSAVHFEVFLGTDTVPHSMWNVHSLHDKKRTIYSNEDYKKATRNLSCTVEEFLEILKRC
;
A
#
# COMPACT_ATOMS: atom_id res chain seq x y z
N MET A 1 5.02 -19.85 4.70
CA MET A 1 4.61 -18.49 4.27
C MET A 1 5.42 -18.10 3.04
N GLN A 2 4.75 -17.69 1.96
CA GLN A 2 5.43 -17.13 0.78
C GLN A 2 6.20 -15.88 1.19
N LYS A 3 7.45 -15.72 0.74
CA LYS A 3 8.22 -14.48 1.00
C LYS A 3 7.63 -13.36 0.15
N LEU A 4 7.03 -12.36 0.78
CA LEU A 4 6.43 -11.21 0.10
C LEU A 4 7.51 -10.15 -0.14
N ASN A 5 8.19 -10.23 -1.28
CA ASN A 5 9.30 -9.34 -1.67
C ASN A 5 8.94 -8.56 -2.93
N TYR A 6 7.90 -7.72 -2.86
CA TYR A 6 7.46 -6.93 -4.01
C TYR A 6 8.20 -5.58 -4.09
N PRO A 7 8.57 -5.11 -5.29
CA PRO A 7 9.08 -3.75 -5.48
C PRO A 7 8.07 -2.70 -4.99
N LEU A 8 8.55 -1.59 -4.40
CA LEU A 8 7.68 -0.52 -3.90
C LEU A 8 6.69 -0.01 -4.98
N ASN A 9 7.15 0.14 -6.22
CA ASN A 9 6.28 0.61 -7.31
C ASN A 9 5.11 -0.36 -7.59
N THR A 10 5.38 -1.67 -7.57
CA THR A 10 4.34 -2.71 -7.72
C THR A 10 3.37 -2.67 -6.55
N TYR A 11 3.89 -2.50 -5.33
CA TYR A 11 3.07 -2.35 -4.12
C TYR A 11 2.17 -1.11 -4.18
N ILE A 12 2.73 0.05 -4.54
CA ILE A 12 1.99 1.32 -4.72
C ILE A 12 0.86 1.14 -5.74
N LYS A 13 1.16 0.54 -6.90
CA LYS A 13 0.18 0.29 -7.95
C LYS A 13 -0.96 -0.60 -7.44
N ALA A 14 -0.63 -1.67 -6.71
CA ALA A 14 -1.62 -2.56 -6.13
C ALA A 14 -2.52 -1.86 -5.10
N VAL A 15 -1.94 -1.02 -4.24
CA VAL A 15 -2.69 -0.17 -3.28
C VAL A 15 -3.67 0.75 -4.02
N GLY A 16 -3.23 1.42 -5.09
CA GLY A 16 -4.08 2.31 -5.87
C GLY A 16 -5.26 1.59 -6.53
N ILE A 17 -5.02 0.41 -7.12
CA ILE A 17 -6.08 -0.43 -7.70
C ILE A 17 -7.08 -0.86 -6.62
N LEU A 18 -6.57 -1.37 -5.50
CA LEU A 18 -7.42 -1.86 -4.42
C LEU A 18 -8.26 -0.74 -3.80
N ALA A 19 -7.66 0.43 -3.56
CA ALA A 19 -8.36 1.58 -3.02
C ALA A 19 -9.51 2.02 -3.95
N LYS A 20 -9.27 2.08 -5.27
CA LYS A 20 -10.32 2.38 -6.24
C LYS A 20 -11.45 1.35 -6.22
N THR A 21 -11.11 0.06 -6.15
CA THR A 21 -12.10 -1.04 -6.07
C THR A 21 -12.95 -0.97 -4.81
N LYS A 22 -12.38 -0.50 -3.70
CA LYS A 22 -13.09 -0.35 -2.41
C LYS A 22 -13.83 0.98 -2.28
N GLY A 23 -13.82 1.84 -3.32
CA GLY A 23 -14.59 3.08 -3.37
C GLY A 23 -13.89 4.29 -2.76
N PHE A 24 -12.59 4.21 -2.48
CA PHE A 24 -11.81 5.38 -2.09
C PHE A 24 -11.63 6.32 -3.29
N ARG A 25 -11.74 7.64 -3.05
CA ARG A 25 -11.60 8.66 -4.09
C ARG A 25 -10.15 8.76 -4.55
N GLU A 26 -9.24 8.88 -3.60
CA GLU A 26 -7.83 9.10 -3.88
C GLU A 26 -6.93 8.42 -2.84
N VAL A 27 -5.72 8.07 -3.30
CA VAL A 27 -4.61 7.66 -2.46
C VAL A 27 -3.46 8.64 -2.68
N LYS A 28 -3.05 9.35 -1.65
CA LYS A 28 -1.84 10.18 -1.67
C LYS A 28 -0.67 9.40 -1.10
N ILE A 29 0.49 9.55 -1.74
CA ILE A 29 1.69 8.80 -1.41
C ILE A 29 2.81 9.81 -1.19
N PHE A 30 3.38 9.79 0.01
CA PHE A 30 4.48 10.67 0.38
C PHE A 30 5.73 9.82 0.65
N ASN A 31 6.70 9.96 -0.24
CA ASN A 31 8.04 9.43 0.00
C ASN A 31 8.75 10.39 0.96
N LYS A 32 8.78 10.03 2.25
CA LYS A 32 9.67 10.71 3.20
C LYS A 32 11.11 10.28 2.92
N ASN A 33 12.08 11.13 3.25
CA ASN A 33 13.50 10.78 3.17
C ASN A 33 13.77 9.50 3.98
N GLY A 34 14.37 8.48 3.35
CA GLY A 34 14.69 7.19 3.97
C GLY A 34 13.87 6.00 3.45
N SER A 35 13.72 4.98 4.30
CA SER A 35 13.03 3.72 3.97
C SER A 35 11.50 3.80 4.09
N ALA A 36 10.94 4.84 4.69
CA ALA A 36 9.51 4.93 4.97
C ALA A 36 8.72 5.58 3.83
N VAL A 37 7.58 4.99 3.49
CA VAL A 37 6.61 5.53 2.53
C VAL A 37 5.26 5.68 3.22
N HIS A 38 4.73 6.89 3.21
CA HIS A 38 3.45 7.23 3.83
C HIS A 38 2.32 7.17 2.81
N PHE A 39 1.20 6.60 3.21
CA PHE A 39 -0.02 6.49 2.43
C PHE A 39 -1.16 7.16 3.19
N GLU A 40 -1.96 7.93 2.47
CA GLU A 40 -3.20 8.53 2.93
C GLU A 40 -4.31 8.18 1.94
N VAL A 41 -5.46 7.72 2.43
CA VAL A 41 -6.63 7.41 1.61
C VAL A 41 -7.80 8.29 1.97
N PHE A 42 -8.55 8.75 0.98
CA PHE A 42 -9.64 9.71 1.17
C PHE A 42 -10.96 9.15 0.63
N LEU A 43 -12.04 9.44 1.33
CA LEU A 43 -13.41 9.12 0.92
C LEU A 43 -14.13 10.39 0.46
N GLY A 44 -15.08 10.21 -0.47
CA GLY A 44 -15.99 11.28 -0.89
C GLY A 44 -15.24 12.58 -1.20
N THR A 45 -15.69 13.70 -0.62
CA THR A 45 -15.07 15.03 -0.77
C THR A 45 -14.23 15.43 0.45
N ASP A 46 -13.85 14.48 1.29
CA ASP A 46 -13.16 14.77 2.54
C ASP A 46 -11.76 15.33 2.28
N THR A 47 -11.39 16.33 3.07
CA THR A 47 -10.04 16.94 3.09
C THR A 47 -9.13 16.28 4.12
N VAL A 48 -9.70 15.52 5.04
CA VAL A 48 -8.99 14.73 6.05
C VAL A 48 -8.90 13.28 5.56
N PRO A 49 -7.72 12.63 5.65
CA PRO A 49 -7.59 11.24 5.24
C PRO A 49 -8.47 10.35 6.12
N HIS A 50 -9.23 9.46 5.48
CA HIS A 50 -10.00 8.42 6.16
C HIS A 50 -9.10 7.43 6.89
N SER A 51 -7.94 7.13 6.30
CA SER A 51 -6.96 6.22 6.88
C SER A 51 -5.57 6.58 6.38
N MET A 52 -4.57 6.29 7.21
CA MET A 52 -3.18 6.61 6.91
C MET A 52 -2.23 5.59 7.53
N TRP A 53 -1.18 5.23 6.81
CA TRP A 53 -0.19 4.27 7.31
C TRP A 53 1.19 4.49 6.68
N ASN A 54 2.20 3.85 7.28
CA ASN A 54 3.57 3.84 6.77
C ASN A 54 4.01 2.41 6.49
N VAL A 55 4.70 2.22 5.37
CA VAL A 55 5.42 0.99 5.02
C VAL A 55 6.90 1.25 4.93
N HIS A 56 7.71 0.23 5.19
CA HIS A 56 9.17 0.32 5.09
C HIS A 56 9.67 -0.47 3.90
N SER A 57 10.39 0.22 3.02
CA SER A 57 11.15 -0.36 1.92
C SER A 57 12.61 -0.57 2.30
N LEU A 58 13.23 -1.63 1.80
CA LEU A 58 14.68 -1.79 1.89
C LEU A 58 15.43 -0.68 1.15
N HIS A 59 16.68 -0.44 1.55
CA HIS A 59 17.61 0.45 0.85
C HIS A 59 18.25 -0.27 -0.35
N ASP A 60 17.44 -0.87 -1.21
CA ASP A 60 17.85 -1.52 -2.45
C ASP A 60 17.37 -0.72 -3.67
N LYS A 61 17.91 -1.02 -4.86
CA LYS A 61 17.56 -0.32 -6.11
C LYS A 61 16.06 -0.32 -6.41
N LYS A 62 15.33 -1.36 -5.96
CA LYS A 62 13.89 -1.53 -6.21
C LYS A 62 13.01 -1.07 -5.04
N ARG A 63 13.61 -0.69 -3.91
CA ARG A 63 12.91 -0.36 -2.66
C ARG A 63 11.91 -1.45 -2.29
N THR A 64 12.38 -2.66 -2.07
CA THR A 64 11.55 -3.85 -1.85
C THR A 64 10.81 -3.77 -0.52
N ILE A 65 9.49 -4.04 -0.52
CA ILE A 65 8.68 -4.19 0.69
C ILE A 65 8.79 -5.65 1.14
N TYR A 66 9.45 -5.89 2.28
CA TYR A 66 9.74 -7.24 2.78
C TYR A 66 8.91 -7.62 4.01
N SER A 67 8.41 -6.64 4.75
CA SER A 67 7.76 -6.87 6.04
C SER A 67 6.31 -7.31 5.84
N ASN A 68 5.97 -8.51 6.32
CA ASN A 68 4.59 -9.00 6.32
C ASN A 68 3.62 -8.04 7.05
N GLU A 69 4.10 -7.32 8.06
CA GLU A 69 3.30 -6.33 8.78
C GLU A 69 2.92 -5.14 7.88
N ASP A 70 3.77 -4.76 6.92
CA ASP A 70 3.45 -3.69 5.99
C ASP A 70 2.36 -4.09 4.99
N TYR A 71 2.28 -5.37 4.60
CA TYR A 71 1.13 -5.88 3.84
C TYR A 71 -0.16 -5.85 4.68
N LYS A 72 -0.10 -6.29 5.95
CA LYS A 72 -1.26 -6.25 6.86
C LYS A 72 -1.76 -4.84 7.14
N LYS A 73 -0.88 -3.83 7.18
CA LYS A 73 -1.29 -2.43 7.33
C LYS A 73 -2.16 -2.00 6.17
N ALA A 74 -1.75 -2.25 4.92
CA ALA A 74 -2.56 -1.92 3.77
C ALA A 74 -3.92 -2.64 3.80
N THR A 75 -3.93 -3.94 4.11
CA THR A 75 -5.19 -4.71 4.12
C THR A 75 -6.17 -4.22 5.17
N ARG A 76 -5.68 -3.83 6.36
CA ARG A 76 -6.50 -3.22 7.42
C ARG A 76 -7.07 -1.86 7.01
N ASN A 77 -6.24 -0.98 6.45
CA ASN A 77 -6.64 0.38 6.09
C ASN A 77 -7.51 0.45 4.82
N LEU A 78 -7.44 -0.58 3.96
CA LEU A 78 -8.24 -0.68 2.74
C LEU A 78 -9.42 -1.65 2.87
N SER A 79 -9.67 -2.18 4.08
CA SER A 79 -10.76 -3.14 4.35
C SER A 79 -10.80 -4.30 3.36
N CYS A 80 -9.65 -4.97 3.18
CA CYS A 80 -9.50 -6.11 2.29
C CYS A 80 -8.83 -7.30 3.00
N THR A 81 -8.88 -8.47 2.39
CA THR A 81 -8.11 -9.63 2.84
C THR A 81 -6.68 -9.60 2.30
N VAL A 82 -5.79 -10.40 2.90
CA VAL A 82 -4.43 -10.54 2.39
C VAL A 82 -4.44 -11.21 1.02
N GLU A 83 -5.33 -12.18 0.82
CA GLU A 83 -5.52 -12.90 -0.43
C GLU A 83 -5.91 -11.96 -1.57
N GLU A 84 -6.92 -11.10 -1.36
CA GLU A 84 -7.33 -10.07 -2.33
C GLU A 84 -6.14 -9.19 -2.72
N PHE A 85 -5.35 -8.75 -1.74
CA PHE A 85 -4.21 -7.88 -2.00
C PHE A 85 -3.09 -8.60 -2.77
N LEU A 86 -2.80 -9.86 -2.41
CA LEU A 86 -1.81 -10.68 -3.10
C LEU A 86 -2.21 -11.00 -4.54
N GLU A 87 -3.49 -11.20 -4.81
CA GLU A 87 -3.99 -11.38 -6.18
C GLU A 87 -3.74 -10.15 -7.05
N ILE A 88 -3.96 -8.94 -6.52
CA ILE A 88 -3.67 -7.71 -7.25
C ILE A 88 -2.16 -7.56 -7.46
N LEU A 89 -1.35 -7.82 -6.42
CA LEU A 89 0.12 -7.74 -6.51
C LEU A 89 0.70 -8.65 -7.61
N LYS A 90 0.12 -9.84 -7.82
CA LYS A 90 0.55 -10.77 -8.89
C LYS A 90 0.21 -10.27 -10.30
N ARG A 91 -0.74 -9.34 -10.45
CA ARG A 91 -1.18 -8.77 -11.73
C ARG A 91 -0.49 -7.45 -12.07
N CYS A 92 0.26 -6.88 -11.12
CA CYS A 92 0.86 -5.54 -11.22
C CYS A 92 2.26 -5.54 -11.82
#